data_AF-A0A7Y0G8M4-F1
#
_entry.id   AF-A0A7Y0G8M4-F1
#
_cell.length_a   1.000
_cell.length_b   1.000
_cell.length_c   1.000
_cell.angle_alpha   90.00
_cell.angle_beta   90.00
_cell.angle_gamma   90.00
#
_symmetry.space_group_name_H-M   'P 1'
#
loop_
_entity.id
_entity.type
_entity.pdbx_description
1 polymer ?
#
loop_
_entity_poly.entity_id
_entity_poly.type
_entity_poly.pdbx_seq_one_letter_code
_entity_poly.pdbx_strand_id
1 'polypeptide(L)' 'MDLNHHSPQRLLIELKIEHAGLNALADATAHTSPIDELQLRRLKKQRLKLRDKISRLELSLSLPEPA' A
#
# COMPACT_ATOMS: atom_id res chain seq x y z
N MET A 1 7.26 12.23 26.44
CA MET A 1 6.15 11.25 26.64
C MET A 1 5.95 10.58 25.30
N ASP A 2 6.90 9.73 24.95
CA ASP A 2 7.03 9.09 23.64
C ASP A 2 6.08 7.90 23.58
N LEU A 3 4.81 8.22 23.34
CA LEU A 3 3.73 7.26 23.16
C LEU A 3 3.87 6.65 21.76
N ASN A 4 4.94 5.90 21.54
CA ASN A 4 5.26 5.10 20.34
C ASN A 4 4.23 3.97 20.14
N HIS A 5 2.95 4.31 20.00
CA HIS A 5 1.85 3.40 19.69
C HIS A 5 1.77 3.12 18.19
N HIS A 6 2.91 2.91 17.54
CA HIS A 6 2.95 2.31 16.21
C HIS A 6 2.65 0.82 16.35
N SER A 7 1.43 0.52 16.79
CA SER A 7 0.94 -0.84 16.77
C SER A 7 0.97 -1.32 15.32
N PRO A 8 1.39 -2.57 15.06
CA PRO A 8 1.45 -3.08 13.69
C PRO A 8 0.08 -2.95 12.98
N GLN A 9 -1.03 -2.99 13.72
CA GLN A 9 -2.36 -2.72 13.20
C GLN A 9 -2.53 -1.27 12.67
N ARG A 10 -1.92 -0.28 13.32
CA ARG A 10 -1.95 1.11 12.85
C ARG A 10 -1.15 1.28 11.55
N LEU A 11 0.02 0.66 11.48
CA LEU A 11 0.82 0.62 10.25
C LEU A 11 0.06 -0.07 9.11
N LEU A 12 -0.71 -1.12 9.41
CA LEU A 12 -1.57 -1.78 8.43
C LEU A 12 -2.64 -0.83 7.87
N ILE A 13 -3.28 -0.05 8.74
CA ILE A 13 -4.30 0.93 8.34
C ILE A 13 -3.68 2.00 7.44
N GLU A 14 -2.52 2.55 7.83
CA GLU A 14 -1.80 3.56 7.04
C GLU A 14 -1.43 3.02 5.65
N LEU A 15 -0.89 1.81 5.57
CA LEU A 15 -0.56 1.17 4.29
C LEU A 15 -1.81 0.92 3.42
N LYS A 16 -2.94 0.54 4.03
CA LYS A 16 -4.21 0.36 3.31
C LYS A 16 -4.76 1.69 2.76
N ILE A 17 -4.66 2.77 3.53
CA ILE A 17 -5.04 4.12 3.09
C ILE A 17 -4.15 4.56 1.94
N GLU A 18 -2.83 4.41 2.06
CA GLU A 18 -1.88 4.76 1.01
C GLU A 18 -2.15 3.97 -0.27
N HIS A 19 -2.40 2.66 -0.15
CA HIS A 19 -2.75 1.80 -1.28
C HIS A 19 -4.05 2.26 -1.97
N ALA A 20 -5.08 2.61 -1.22
CA ALA A 20 -6.34 3.12 -1.77
C ALA A 20 -6.12 4.46 -2.52
N GLY A 21 -5.30 5.34 -1.97
CA GLY A 21 -4.91 6.59 -2.63
C GLY A 21 -4.18 6.35 -3.96
N LEU A 22 -3.21 5.43 -3.98
CA LEU A 22 -2.52 5.06 -5.23
C LEU A 22 -3.46 4.39 -6.23
N ASN A 23 -4.49 3.66 -5.78
CA ASN A 23 -5.49 3.09 -6.67
C ASN A 23 -6.29 4.20 -7.37
N ALA A 24 -6.81 5.16 -6.60
CA ALA A 24 -7.53 6.31 -7.15
C ALA A 24 -6.68 7.15 -8.12
N LEU A 25 -5.39 7.38 -7.79
CA LEU A 25 -4.47 8.09 -8.68
C LEU A 25 -4.18 7.33 -9.97
N ALA A 26 -4.01 6.00 -9.89
CA ALA A 26 -3.81 5.16 -11.07
C ALA A 26 -5.05 5.17 -11.97
N ASP A 27 -6.23 5.10 -11.39
CA ASP A 27 -7.49 5.19 -12.12
C ASP A 27 -7.62 6.56 -12.77
N ALA A 28 -7.42 7.67 -12.05
CA ALA A 28 -7.44 9.01 -12.63
C ALA A 28 -6.44 9.15 -13.80
N THR A 29 -5.20 8.68 -13.63
CA THR A 29 -4.16 8.73 -14.67
C THR A 29 -4.54 7.91 -15.91
N ALA A 30 -5.24 6.78 -15.72
CA ALA A 30 -5.71 5.94 -16.82
C ALA A 30 -6.87 6.57 -17.60
N HIS A 31 -7.63 7.49 -17.00
CA HIS A 31 -8.73 8.21 -17.66
C HIS A 31 -8.29 9.56 -18.25
N THR A 32 -7.10 10.06 -17.93
CA THR A 32 -6.55 11.29 -18.51
C THR A 32 -6.04 11.03 -19.92
N SER A 33 -6.35 11.93 -20.86
CA SER A 33 -5.81 11.90 -22.22
C SER A 33 -4.93 13.14 -22.47
N PRO A 34 -3.70 12.97 -22.99
CA PRO A 34 -3.05 11.70 -23.34
C PRO A 34 -2.69 10.88 -22.10
N ILE A 35 -2.78 9.56 -22.21
CA ILE A 35 -2.43 8.64 -21.13
C ILE A 35 -0.91 8.67 -20.94
N ASP A 36 -0.46 9.00 -19.72
CA ASP A 36 0.94 8.83 -19.35
C ASP A 36 1.18 7.35 -18.96
N GLU A 37 1.58 6.55 -19.95
CA GLU A 37 1.89 5.13 -19.75
C GLU A 37 3.03 4.91 -18.74
N LEU A 38 4.03 5.79 -18.70
CA LEU A 38 5.17 5.65 -17.81
C LEU A 38 4.73 5.88 -16.36
N GLN A 39 3.94 6.92 -16.13
CA GLN A 39 3.34 7.21 -14.82
C GLN A 39 2.41 6.07 -14.40
N LEU A 40 1.55 5.56 -15.29
CA LEU A 40 0.66 4.45 -15.00
C LEU A 40 1.44 3.17 -14.61
N ARG A 41 2.52 2.85 -15.32
CA ARG A 41 3.40 1.72 -14.98
C ARG A 41 4.07 1.91 -13.62
N ARG A 42 4.53 3.12 -13.30
CA ARG A 42 5.13 3.44 -11.98
C ARG A 42 4.11 3.27 -10.85
N LEU A 43 2.89 3.79 -11.01
CA LEU A 43 1.82 3.69 -10.02
C LEU A 43 1.41 2.23 -9.79
N LYS A 44 1.25 1.43 -10.86
CA LYS A 44 0.97 -0.01 -10.74
C LYS A 44 2.07 -0.76 -9.97
N LYS A 45 3.34 -0.44 -10.23
CA LYS A 45 4.48 -1.03 -9.50
C LYS A 45 4.49 -0.61 -8.02
N GLN A 46 4.18 0.65 -7.72
CA GLN A 46 4.08 1.13 -6.34
C GLN A 46 2.92 0.46 -5.59
N ARG A 47 1.75 0.34 -6.22
CA ARG A 47 0.61 -0.41 -5.68
C ARG A 47 0.98 -1.86 -5.36
N LEU A 48 1.67 -2.56 -6.27
CA LEU A 48 2.12 -3.93 -6.03
C LEU A 48 3.02 -4.02 -4.79
N LYS A 49 4.00 -3.12 -4.67
CA LYS A 49 4.87 -3.06 -3.48
C LYS A 49 4.11 -2.79 -2.19
N LEU A 50 3.11 -1.90 -2.20
CA LEU A 50 2.28 -1.65 -1.03
C LEU A 50 1.44 -2.87 -0.67
N ARG A 51 0.84 -3.54 -1.67
CA ARG A 51 0.10 -4.79 -1.45
C ARG A 51 1.01 -5.85 -0.81
N ASP A 52 2.23 -6.01 -1.30
CA ASP A 52 3.18 -6.98 -0.74
C ASP A 52 3.57 -6.63 0.70
N LYS A 53 3.75 -5.34 1.03
CA LYS A 53 3.98 -4.89 2.41
C LYS A 53 2.79 -5.17 3.31
N ILE A 54 1.58 -4.86 2.86
CA ILE A 54 0.32 -5.15 3.56
C ILE A 54 0.24 -6.66 3.84
N SER A 55 0.41 -7.50 2.83
CA SER A 55 0.31 -8.95 2.99
C SER A 55 1.38 -9.50 3.92
N ARG A 56 2.63 -9.02 3.87
CA ARG A 56 3.69 -9.43 4.81
C ARG A 56 3.35 -9.03 6.25
N LEU A 57 2.77 -7.85 6.42
CA LEU A 57 2.42 -7.35 7.74
C LEU A 57 1.16 -8.03 8.30
N GLU A 58 0.17 -8.31 7.45
CA GLU A 58 -0.98 -9.16 7.79
C GLU A 58 -0.52 -10.57 8.18
N LEU A 59 0.42 -11.15 7.44
CA LEU A 59 1.02 -12.45 7.74
C LEU A 59 1.72 -12.45 9.11
N SER A 60 2.53 -11.42 9.37
CA SER A 60 3.21 -11.24 10.67
C SER A 60 2.25 -11.00 11.83
N LEU A 61 1.07 -10.46 11.57
CA LEU A 61 0.00 -10.26 12.55
C LEU A 61 -0.84 -11.53 12.76
N SER A 62 -0.99 -12.36 11.73
CA SER A 62 -1.85 -13.54 11.73
C SER A 62 -1.14 -14.83 12.17
N LEU A 63 0.17 -14.95 11.94
CA LEU A 63 0.93 -16.14 12.32
C LEU A 63 1.61 -15.96 13.68
N PRO A 64 1.38 -16.85 14.66
CA PRO A 64 2.40 -17.10 15.67
C PRO A 64 3.64 -17.64 14.92
N GLU A 65 4.83 -17.29 15.40
CA GLU A 65 6.14 -17.53 14.77
C GLU A 65 6.25 -18.73 13.81
N PRO A 66 6.98 -18.59 12.68
CA PRO A 66 7.37 -19.76 11.91
C PRO A 66 8.31 -20.62 12.78
N ALA A 67 7.88 -21.84 13.04
CA ALA A 67 8.68 -22.92 13.64
C ALA A 67 9.92 -23.27 12.80
#